data_AF-D6BGS3-F1
#
_entry.id   AF-D6BGS3-F1
#
_cell.length_a   1.000
_cell.length_b   1.000
_cell.length_c   1.000
_cell.angle_alpha   90.00
_cell.angle_beta   90.00
_cell.angle_gamma   90.00
#
_symmetry.space_group_name_H-M   'P 1'
#
loop_
_entity.id
_entity.type
_entity.pdbx_description
1 polymer ?
#
loop_
_entity_poly.entity_id
_entity_poly.type
_entity_poly.pdbx_seq_one_letter_code
_entity_poly.pdbx_strand_id
1 'polypeptide(L)'
;MTLEQIVKDLEKQGYIIKIIFPILPNSFGFNDIFENLINDNGFWLEDIKYPEGQEAIKFGEDIEDFEFTTEDFNNIKWNGYNWLVVIDRKTGEYSGTSYLQAYRDIFNLKMEG
;
A
#
# COMPACT_ATOMS: atom_id res chain seq x y z
N MET A 1 -8.18 19.54 -3.68
CA MET A 1 -7.47 18.92 -4.82
C MET A 1 -8.13 17.57 -5.07
N THR A 2 -8.34 17.16 -6.32
CA THR A 2 -8.91 15.84 -6.61
C THR A 2 -7.82 14.77 -6.63
N LEU A 3 -8.18 13.50 -6.42
CA LEU A 3 -7.23 12.39 -6.51
C LEU A 3 -6.55 12.35 -7.88
N GLU A 4 -7.30 12.60 -8.96
CA GLU A 4 -6.76 12.69 -10.32
C GLU A 4 -5.68 13.77 -10.47
N GLN A 5 -5.86 14.93 -9.82
CA GLN A 5 -4.85 15.99 -9.82
C GLN A 5 -3.59 15.56 -9.08
N ILE A 6 -3.73 14.91 -7.91
CA ILE A 6 -2.60 14.41 -7.12
C ILE A 6 -1.80 13.38 -7.92
N VAL A 7 -2.47 12.40 -8.53
CA VAL A 7 -1.82 11.37 -9.36
C VAL A 7 -1.07 12.02 -10.52
N LYS A 8 -1.68 12.96 -11.25
CA LYS A 8 -1.02 13.68 -12.35
C LYS A 8 0.21 14.47 -11.90
N ASP A 9 0.17 15.04 -10.71
CA ASP A 9 1.32 15.79 -10.18
C ASP A 9 2.47 14.87 -9.73
N LEU A 10 2.16 13.65 -9.28
CA LEU A 10 3.15 12.61 -9.01
C LEU A 10 3.76 12.03 -10.30
N GLU A 11 2.94 11.83 -11.33
CA GLU A 11 3.41 11.43 -12.67
C GLU A 11 4.42 12.43 -13.26
N LYS A 12 4.14 13.73 -13.13
CA LYS A 12 5.10 14.78 -13.54
C LYS A 12 6.41 14.73 -12.74
N GLN A 13 6.38 14.24 -11.51
CA GLN A 13 7.56 14.06 -10.66
C GLN A 13 8.30 12.74 -10.92
N GLY A 14 7.84 11.93 -11.87
CA GLY A 14 8.45 10.65 -12.24
C GLY A 14 7.96 9.45 -11.43
N TYR A 15 6.82 9.58 -10.74
CA TYR A 15 6.17 8.49 -10.02
C TYR A 15 4.96 7.96 -10.78
N ILE A 16 4.73 6.66 -10.76
CA ILE A 16 3.58 6.02 -11.40
C ILE A 16 2.79 5.31 -10.31
N ILE A 17 1.52 5.68 -10.14
CA ILE A 17 0.60 4.96 -9.24
C ILE A 17 0.11 3.72 -9.97
N LYS A 18 0.45 2.54 -9.45
CA LYS A 18 0.07 1.25 -10.03
C LYS A 18 -1.29 0.79 -9.54
N ILE A 19 -1.45 0.79 -8.22
CA ILE A 19 -2.63 0.25 -7.56
C ILE A 19 -2.99 1.15 -6.38
N ILE A 20 -4.28 1.44 -6.23
CA ILE A 20 -4.86 2.05 -5.04
C ILE A 20 -5.87 1.04 -4.49
N PHE A 21 -5.63 0.57 -3.28
CA PHE A 21 -6.38 -0.51 -2.69
C PHE A 21 -7.00 -0.08 -1.35
N PRO A 22 -8.34 -0.13 -1.19
CA PRO A 22 -8.99 0.23 0.07
C PRO A 22 -8.86 -0.90 1.10
N ILE A 23 -8.46 -0.54 2.32
CA ILE A 23 -8.45 -1.42 3.49
C ILE A 23 -9.88 -1.46 4.04
N LEU A 24 -10.62 -2.53 3.73
CA LEU A 24 -12.01 -2.68 4.13
C LEU A 24 -12.14 -3.82 5.15
N PRO A 25 -12.50 -3.53 6.42
CA PRO A 25 -12.72 -4.58 7.40
C PRO A 25 -13.88 -5.48 6.98
N ASN A 26 -13.76 -6.80 7.24
CA ASN A 26 -14.79 -7.80 6.99
C ASN A 26 -15.24 -7.93 5.51
N SER A 27 -14.40 -7.56 4.55
CA SER A 27 -14.72 -7.72 3.13
C SER A 27 -14.56 -9.18 2.70
N PHE A 28 -15.66 -9.83 2.32
CA PHE A 28 -15.65 -11.17 1.74
C PHE A 28 -14.94 -11.13 0.36
N GLY A 29 -13.88 -11.93 0.16
CA GLY A 29 -13.05 -11.89 -1.06
C GLY A 29 -11.87 -10.92 -1.02
N PHE A 30 -11.56 -10.37 0.16
CA PHE A 30 -10.40 -9.51 0.36
C PHE A 30 -9.07 -10.27 0.21
N ASN A 31 -9.03 -11.55 0.63
CA ASN A 31 -7.77 -12.28 0.70
C ASN A 31 -7.09 -12.40 -0.65
N ASP A 32 -7.79 -12.92 -1.66
CA ASP A 32 -7.24 -13.10 -2.99
C ASP A 32 -6.75 -11.76 -3.57
N ILE A 33 -7.45 -10.64 -3.32
CA ILE A 33 -7.08 -9.34 -3.89
C ILE A 33 -5.88 -8.74 -3.14
N PHE A 34 -5.81 -8.90 -1.82
CA PHE A 34 -4.70 -8.42 -1.01
C PHE A 34 -3.44 -9.27 -1.21
N GLU A 35 -3.60 -10.59 -1.26
CA GLU A 35 -2.52 -11.51 -1.60
C GLU A 35 -1.98 -11.17 -2.99
N ASN A 36 -2.84 -10.96 -4.00
CA ASN A 36 -2.40 -10.50 -5.32
C ASN A 36 -1.72 -9.12 -5.26
N LEU A 37 -2.19 -8.19 -4.40
CA LEU A 37 -1.56 -6.88 -4.22
C LEU A 37 -0.11 -7.03 -3.71
N ILE A 38 0.10 -7.88 -2.72
CA ILE A 38 1.40 -8.06 -2.05
C ILE A 38 2.30 -8.98 -2.88
N ASN A 39 1.85 -10.20 -3.16
CA ASN A 39 2.63 -11.24 -3.84
C ASN A 39 2.88 -10.93 -5.32
N ASP A 40 1.88 -10.54 -6.12
CA ASP A 40 2.10 -10.29 -7.56
C ASP A 40 2.99 -9.05 -7.80
N ASN A 41 3.10 -8.17 -6.82
CA ASN A 41 3.96 -6.99 -6.87
C ASN A 41 5.28 -7.17 -6.10
N GLY A 42 5.53 -8.37 -5.55
CA GLY A 42 6.78 -8.73 -4.89
C GLY A 42 7.06 -7.98 -3.59
N PHE A 43 6.02 -7.60 -2.85
CA PHE A 43 6.13 -7.01 -1.52
C PHE A 43 5.93 -8.04 -0.43
N TRP A 44 6.44 -7.73 0.75
CA TRP A 44 6.14 -8.36 2.03
C TRP A 44 5.40 -7.37 2.94
N LEU A 45 4.77 -7.84 4.02
CA LEU A 45 4.09 -6.97 4.98
C LEU A 45 5.07 -5.95 5.62
N GLU A 46 6.31 -6.34 5.87
CA GLU A 46 7.37 -5.46 6.36
C GLU A 46 7.79 -4.36 5.37
N ASP A 47 7.46 -4.49 4.09
CA ASP A 47 7.80 -3.49 3.08
C ASP A 47 6.87 -2.26 3.13
N ILE A 48 5.71 -2.38 3.79
CA ILE A 48 4.75 -1.29 3.93
C ILE A 48 5.43 -0.09 4.61
N LYS A 49 5.47 1.04 3.89
CA LYS A 49 5.93 2.33 4.44
C LYS A 49 4.76 3.16 4.94
N TYR A 50 5.06 4.02 5.89
CA TYR A 50 4.09 4.84 6.62
C TYR A 50 4.42 6.34 6.46
N PRO A 51 4.11 6.96 5.31
CA PRO A 51 4.49 8.33 4.95
C PRO A 51 3.79 9.43 5.77
N GLU A 52 2.93 9.06 6.72
CA GLU A 52 2.25 10.02 7.60
C GLU A 52 3.01 10.28 8.91
N GLY A 53 4.25 9.78 9.05
CA GLY A 53 5.07 9.93 10.27
C GLY A 53 4.44 9.24 11.50
N GLN A 54 3.54 8.31 11.25
CA GLN A 54 2.78 7.58 12.25
C GLN A 54 3.42 6.21 12.55
N GLU A 55 2.94 5.59 13.63
CA GLU A 55 3.46 4.30 14.05
C GLU A 55 3.17 3.21 13.02
N ALA A 56 4.22 2.44 12.70
CA ALA A 56 4.10 1.25 11.88
C ALA A 56 3.11 0.26 12.50
N ILE A 57 2.36 -0.41 11.63
CA ILE A 57 1.51 -1.53 12.05
C ILE A 57 2.44 -2.68 12.41
N LYS A 58 2.27 -3.22 13.62
CA LYS A 58 2.94 -4.45 14.02
C LYS A 58 2.05 -5.62 13.65
N PHE A 59 2.52 -6.42 12.71
CA PHE A 59 1.91 -7.71 12.39
C PHE A 59 2.24 -8.71 13.49
N GLY A 60 1.32 -9.64 13.77
CA GLY A 60 1.55 -10.70 14.76
C GLY A 60 2.66 -11.64 14.29
N GLU A 61 3.40 -12.27 15.22
CA GLU A 61 4.50 -13.19 14.89
C GLU A 61 4.03 -14.42 14.10
N ASP A 62 2.76 -14.78 14.20
CA ASP A 62 2.15 -15.92 13.52
C ASP A 62 1.55 -15.56 12.14
N ILE A 63 1.69 -14.31 11.67
CA ILE A 63 1.20 -13.89 10.35
C ILE A 63 2.32 -14.13 9.33
N GLU A 64 2.15 -15.16 8.50
CA GLU A 64 3.03 -15.43 7.38
C GLU A 64 2.42 -14.91 6.07
N ASP A 65 3.18 -14.11 5.31
CA ASP A 65 2.70 -13.42 4.10
C ASP A 65 2.17 -14.35 3.00
N PHE A 66 2.68 -15.59 2.95
CA PHE A 66 2.29 -16.60 1.96
C PHE A 66 1.09 -17.47 2.39
N GLU A 67 0.69 -17.39 3.65
CA GLU A 67 -0.53 -18.02 4.19
C GLU A 67 -1.48 -16.98 4.80
N PHE A 68 -1.32 -15.72 4.42
CA PHE A 68 -2.12 -14.61 4.95
C PHE A 68 -3.61 -14.88 4.73
N THR A 69 -4.39 -14.96 5.81
CA THR A 69 -5.81 -15.30 5.73
C THR A 69 -6.70 -14.06 5.87
N THR A 70 -7.98 -14.22 5.51
CA THR A 70 -9.01 -13.21 5.84
C THR A 70 -9.13 -13.00 7.36
N GLU A 71 -8.86 -14.02 8.17
CA GLU A 71 -8.89 -13.92 9.62
C GLU A 71 -7.72 -13.07 10.14
N ASP A 72 -6.50 -13.31 9.64
CA ASP A 72 -5.32 -12.50 9.95
C ASP A 72 -5.54 -11.03 9.59
N PHE A 73 -6.04 -10.80 8.37
CA PHE A 73 -6.40 -9.45 7.93
C PHE A 73 -7.36 -8.73 8.87
N ASN A 74 -8.45 -9.40 9.26
CA ASN A 74 -9.47 -8.82 10.13
C ASN A 74 -8.97 -8.63 11.56
N ASN A 75 -7.95 -9.39 11.98
CA ASN A 75 -7.32 -9.26 13.29
C ASN A 75 -6.26 -8.15 13.33
N ILE A 76 -5.77 -7.67 12.18
CA ILE A 76 -4.83 -6.55 12.13
C ILE A 76 -5.51 -5.25 12.58
N LYS A 77 -4.85 -4.58 13.53
CA LYS A 77 -5.19 -3.22 13.92
C LYS A 77 -4.52 -2.24 12.96
N TRP A 78 -5.24 -1.89 11.90
CA TRP A 78 -4.78 -0.94 10.89
C TRP A 78 -4.58 0.50 11.40
N ASN A 79 -4.84 0.80 12.69
CA ASN A 79 -4.52 2.08 13.32
C ASN A 79 -4.97 3.34 12.52
N GLY A 80 -6.11 3.24 11.85
CA GLY A 80 -6.71 4.30 11.04
C GLY A 80 -6.24 4.37 9.59
N TYR A 81 -5.27 3.55 9.17
CA TYR A 81 -4.91 3.40 7.76
C TYR A 81 -6.06 2.74 7.00
N ASN A 82 -6.46 3.39 5.90
CA ASN A 82 -7.62 2.99 5.11
C ASN A 82 -7.26 2.64 3.65
N TRP A 83 -6.00 2.89 3.25
CA TRP A 83 -5.55 2.69 1.88
C TRP A 83 -4.15 2.11 1.84
N LEU A 84 -3.91 1.21 0.90
CA LEU A 84 -2.60 0.78 0.45
C LEU A 84 -2.40 1.23 -0.99
N VAL A 85 -1.20 1.72 -1.29
CA VAL A 85 -0.87 2.26 -2.61
C VAL A 85 0.46 1.70 -3.07
N VAL A 86 0.46 1.12 -4.26
CA VAL A 86 1.70 0.68 -4.95
C VAL A 86 2.13 1.77 -5.91
N ILE A 87 3.38 2.21 -5.76
CA ILE A 87 3.94 3.37 -6.47
C ILE A 87 5.30 2.98 -7.04
N ASP A 88 5.51 3.25 -8.33
CA ASP A 88 6.81 3.09 -8.96
C ASP A 88 7.50 4.45 -9.10
N ARG A 89 8.71 4.60 -8.56
CA ARG A 89 9.59 5.72 -8.89
C ARG A 89 10.44 5.34 -10.08
N LYS A 90 10.33 6.08 -11.18
CA LYS A 90 11.20 5.90 -12.34
C LYS A 90 12.62 6.38 -12.00
N THR A 91 13.59 5.47 -11.99
CA THR A 91 15.01 5.77 -11.72
C THR A 91 15.86 5.80 -13.00
N GLY A 92 15.30 5.35 -14.13
CA GLY A 92 15.94 5.37 -15.44
C GLY A 92 14.94 5.04 -16.55
N GLU A 93 15.42 4.88 -17.78
CA GLU A 93 14.56 4.60 -18.93
C GLU A 93 13.84 3.24 -18.81
N TYR A 94 14.53 2.25 -18.24
CA TYR A 94 14.05 0.88 -18.05
C TYR A 94 14.13 0.41 -16.59
N SER A 95 14.43 1.30 -15.64
CA SER A 95 14.56 0.97 -14.22
C SER A 95 13.63 1.80 -13.36
N GLY A 96 13.08 1.17 -12.35
CA GLY A 96 12.27 1.81 -11.33
C GLY A 96 12.34 1.05 -10.02
N THR A 97 11.89 1.70 -8.96
CA THR A 97 11.74 1.09 -7.64
C THR A 97 10.28 1.18 -7.25
N SER A 98 9.69 0.06 -6.87
CA SER A 98 8.32 -0.02 -6.39
C SER A 98 8.27 0.15 -4.88
N TYR A 99 7.27 0.87 -4.40
CA TYR A 99 7.02 1.12 -2.98
C TYR A 99 5.58 0.79 -2.66
N LEU A 100 5.37 0.09 -1.55
CA LEU A 100 4.06 -0.11 -0.94
C LEU A 100 3.90 0.83 0.24
N GLN A 101 2.84 1.64 0.24
CA GLN A 101 2.62 2.67 1.24
C GLN A 101 1.20 2.65 1.80
N ALA A 102 1.07 2.83 3.12
CA ALA A 102 -0.20 2.92 3.81
C ALA A 102 -0.61 4.37 4.10
N TYR A 103 -1.88 4.70 3.82
CA TYR A 103 -2.46 6.03 4.01
C TYR A 103 -3.77 5.96 4.81
N ARG A 104 -3.97 6.90 5.73
CA ARG A 104 -5.26 7.14 6.40
C ARG A 104 -6.22 7.87 5.47
N ASP A 105 -5.68 8.82 4.70
CA ASP A 105 -6.42 9.60 3.71
C ASP A 105 -5.68 9.62 2.38
N ILE A 106 -6.30 9.06 1.35
CA ILE A 106 -5.73 9.00 0.00
C ILE A 106 -5.53 10.40 -0.63
N PHE A 107 -6.22 11.44 -0.15
CA PHE A 107 -5.97 12.82 -0.59
C PHE A 107 -4.66 13.40 -0.05
N ASN A 108 -4.04 12.75 0.93
CA ASN A 108 -2.71 13.08 1.41
C ASN A 108 -1.61 12.29 0.70
N LEU A 109 -1.92 11.58 -0.40
CA LEU A 109 -0.95 10.88 -1.23
C LEU A 109 0.15 11.86 -1.68
N LYS A 110 1.33 11.73 -1.07
CA LYS A 110 2.51 12.56 -1.31
C LYS A 110 3.73 11.67 -1.11
N MET A 111 4.78 11.90 -1.88
CA MET A 111 6.02 11.13 -1.74
C MET A 111 6.95 11.82 -0.74
N GLU A 112 7.34 11.11 0.30
CA GLU A 112 8.53 11.47 1.08
C GLU A 112 9.73 10.81 0.39
N GLY A 113 10.75 11.64 0.10
CA GLY A 113 11.79 11.40 -0.92
C GLY A 113 12.85 10.39 -0.58
#